data_AF-A0A1D2TQ79-F1
#
_entry.id   AF-A0A1D2TQ79-F1
#
_cell.length_a   1.000
_cell.length_b   1.000
_cell.length_c   1.000
_cell.angle_alpha   90.00
_cell.angle_beta   90.00
_cell.angle_gamma   90.00
#
_symmetry.space_group_name_H-M   'P 1'
#
loop_
_entity.id
_entity.type
_entity.pdbx_description
1 polymer ?
#
loop_
_entity_poly.entity_id
_entity_poly.type
_entity_poly.pdbx_seq_one_letter_code
_entity_poly.pdbx_strand_id
1 'polypeptide(L)'
;PVLHPAQAAHPELEALYAATAGREALVIEVASNGCTAKPDFAFYVERAGEAKTLSFARKRLDPCRSFAMGKTELSFTWAELGLDPRRPVVLLNPLAAWTGPGS
;
A
#
# COMPACT_ATOMS: atom_id res chain seq x y z
N PRO A 1 -11.70 -4.62 22.55
CA PRO A 1 -10.93 -5.80 22.11
C PRO A 1 -10.07 -5.40 20.91
N VAL A 2 -8.77 -5.70 20.93
CA VAL A 2 -7.94 -5.54 19.72
C VAL A 2 -8.37 -6.65 18.77
N LEU A 3 -8.90 -6.28 17.60
CA LEU A 3 -9.16 -7.26 16.56
C LEU A 3 -7.80 -7.71 16.04
N HIS A 4 -7.46 -8.99 16.24
CA HIS A 4 -6.35 -9.58 15.52
C HIS A 4 -6.74 -9.57 14.05
N PRO A 5 -5.99 -8.92 13.15
CA PRO A 5 -6.24 -9.09 11.73
C PRO A 5 -6.23 -10.59 11.49
N ALA A 6 -7.35 -11.11 10.95
CA ALA A 6 -7.41 -12.50 10.53
C ALA A 6 -6.16 -12.81 9.71
N GLN A 7 -5.69 -14.05 9.77
CA GLN A 7 -4.50 -14.63 9.12
C GLN A 7 -4.21 -14.28 7.63
N ALA A 8 -4.81 -13.25 7.04
CA ALA A 8 -4.42 -12.55 5.81
C ALA A 8 -3.05 -11.85 5.89
N ALA A 9 -2.13 -12.31 6.75
CA ALA A 9 -0.71 -12.08 6.61
C ALA A 9 -0.22 -12.91 5.41
N HIS A 10 -0.64 -12.49 4.24
CA HIS A 10 -0.02 -12.87 2.98
C HIS A 10 1.44 -12.37 3.07
N PRO A 11 2.47 -13.24 3.07
CA PRO A 11 3.86 -12.81 3.09
C PRO A 11 4.22 -11.93 1.87
N GLU A 12 3.37 -11.91 0.84
CA GLU A 12 3.45 -11.04 -0.33
C GLU A 12 2.92 -9.60 -0.15
N LEU A 13 2.37 -9.21 1.02
CA LEU A 13 1.90 -7.83 1.21
C LEU A 13 3.08 -6.86 1.25
N GLU A 14 2.99 -5.76 0.49
CA GLU A 14 3.98 -4.69 0.54
C GLU A 14 3.94 -4.00 1.91
N ALA A 15 5.10 -3.85 2.55
CA ALA A 15 5.23 -2.97 3.71
C ALA A 15 5.15 -1.50 3.27
N LEU A 16 4.26 -0.74 3.90
CA LEU A 16 4.09 0.68 3.61
C LEU A 16 4.82 1.50 4.68
N TYR A 17 5.47 2.59 4.26
CA TYR A 17 5.99 3.58 5.19
C TYR A 17 4.89 4.55 5.65
N ALA A 18 3.89 4.79 4.79
CA ALA A 18 2.73 5.61 5.09
C ALA A 18 1.54 5.23 4.22
N ALA A 19 0.34 5.55 4.72
CA ALA A 19 -0.90 5.51 3.95
C ALA A 19 -1.75 6.73 4.34
N THR A 20 -2.00 7.61 3.38
CA THR A 20 -2.78 8.84 3.57
C THR A 20 -4.07 8.76 2.76
N ALA A 21 -5.20 8.59 3.44
CA ALA A 21 -6.53 8.63 2.83
C ALA A 21 -6.96 10.08 2.61
N GLY A 22 -6.65 10.62 1.44
CA GLY A 22 -7.06 11.97 1.03
C GLY A 22 -8.47 12.04 0.46
N ARG A 23 -8.92 13.24 0.09
CA ARG A 23 -10.26 13.46 -0.48
C ARG A 23 -10.49 12.69 -1.79
N GLU A 24 -9.48 12.70 -2.68
CA GLU A 24 -9.61 12.14 -4.04
C GLU A 24 -8.92 10.77 -4.19
N ALA A 25 -7.91 10.51 -3.36
CA ALA A 25 -7.04 9.36 -3.52
C ALA A 25 -6.48 8.87 -2.18
N LEU A 26 -6.20 7.57 -2.13
CA LEU A 26 -5.29 6.97 -1.18
C LEU A 26 -3.86 7.09 -1.73
N VAL A 27 -3.00 7.77 -0.99
CA VAL A 27 -1.56 7.84 -1.28
C VAL A 27 -0.85 6.88 -0.35
N ILE A 28 -0.09 5.93 -0.91
CA ILE A 28 0.78 5.05 -0.15
C ILE A 28 2.24 5.41 -0.39
N GLU A 29 3.08 5.24 0.62
CA GLU A 29 4.52 5.39 0.50
C GLU A 29 5.20 4.03 0.65
N VAL A 30 6.05 3.68 -0.30
CA VAL A 30 6.67 2.36 -0.42
C VAL A 30 8.16 2.47 -0.70
N ALA A 31 8.91 1.39 -0.47
CA ALA A 31 10.32 1.33 -0.83
C ALA A 31 10.53 1.52 -2.34
N SER A 32 11.59 2.21 -2.71
CA SER A 32 12.00 2.34 -4.11
C SER A 32 13.49 2.56 -4.22
N ASN A 33 14.10 1.95 -5.23
CA ASN A 33 15.47 2.17 -5.68
C ASN A 33 15.54 3.07 -6.93
N GLY A 34 14.44 3.74 -7.30
CA GLY A 34 14.42 4.79 -8.32
C GLY A 34 13.51 4.57 -9.53
N CYS A 35 12.92 3.39 -9.72
CA CYS A 35 11.96 3.19 -10.81
C CYS A 35 10.66 2.49 -10.41
N THR A 36 10.38 2.40 -9.12
CA THR A 36 9.07 1.93 -8.62
C THR A 36 7.97 2.85 -9.13
N ALA A 37 6.95 2.25 -9.76
CA ALA A 37 5.79 2.94 -10.28
C ALA A 37 4.50 2.18 -9.96
N LYS A 38 3.36 2.87 -10.06
CA LYS A 38 2.03 2.28 -9.79
C LYS A 38 1.75 0.96 -10.54
N PRO A 39 2.12 0.79 -11.83
CA PRO A 39 1.92 -0.48 -12.54
C PRO A 39 2.69 -1.68 -11.97
N ASP A 40 3.63 -1.46 -11.05
CA ASP A 40 4.42 -2.51 -10.39
C ASP A 40 3.67 -3.19 -9.26
N PHE A 41 2.48 -2.69 -8.96
CA PHE A 41 1.63 -3.18 -7.89
C PHE A 41 0.36 -3.83 -8.44
N ALA A 42 -0.13 -4.79 -7.68
CA ALA A 42 -1.50 -5.23 -7.68
C ALA A 42 -2.18 -4.71 -6.40
N PHE A 43 -3.48 -4.52 -6.46
CA PHE A 43 -4.30 -4.29 -5.28
C PHE A 43 -5.46 -5.28 -5.25
N TYR A 44 -5.89 -5.62 -4.04
CA TYR A 44 -6.99 -6.56 -3.81
C TYR A 44 -8.02 -5.91 -2.89
N VAL A 45 -9.28 -5.99 -3.28
CA VAL A 45 -10.41 -5.46 -2.50
C VAL A 45 -11.35 -6.62 -2.18
N GLU A 46 -11.42 -7.01 -0.91
CA GLU A 46 -12.42 -7.98 -0.45
C GLU A 46 -13.69 -7.24 -0.02
N ARG A 47 -14.83 -7.78 -0.46
CA ARG A 47 -16.16 -7.22 -0.21
C ARG A 47 -17.02 -8.18 0.61
N ALA A 48 -16.59 -9.43 0.81
CA ALA A 48 -17.22 -10.40 1.67
C ALA A 48 -16.87 -10.11 3.14
N GLY A 49 -17.79 -9.47 3.86
CA GLY A 49 -17.63 -9.14 5.28
C GLY A 49 -18.33 -7.84 5.65
N GLU A 50 -18.32 -7.50 6.95
CA GLU A 50 -18.90 -6.24 7.43
C GLU A 50 -18.08 -5.00 7.03
N ALA A 51 -16.76 -5.16 6.85
CA ALA A 51 -15.85 -4.10 6.43
C ALA A 51 -15.14 -4.46 5.12
N LYS A 52 -15.06 -3.51 4.19
CA LYS A 52 -14.23 -3.66 2.98
C LYS A 52 -12.77 -3.64 3.40
N THR A 53 -11.99 -4.58 2.88
CA THR A 53 -10.54 -4.59 3.08
C THR A 53 -9.83 -4.23 1.78
N LEU A 54 -8.65 -3.63 1.91
CA LEU A 54 -7.77 -3.28 0.81
C LEU A 54 -6.37 -3.77 1.15
N SER A 55 -5.68 -4.34 0.16
CA SER A 55 -4.26 -4.65 0.27
C SER A 55 -3.52 -4.36 -1.03
N PHE A 56 -2.23 -4.07 -0.92
CA PHE A 56 -1.30 -3.87 -2.04
C PHE A 56 -0.21 -4.93 -2.01
N ALA A 57 0.16 -5.46 -3.17
CA ALA A 57 1.28 -6.37 -3.33
C ALA A 57 2.15 -5.91 -4.52
N ARG A 58 3.47 -5.96 -4.34
CA ARG A 58 4.41 -5.68 -5.42
C ARG A 58 4.56 -6.89 -6.32
N LYS A 59 4.24 -6.73 -7.60
CA LYS A 59 4.38 -7.78 -8.62
C LYS A 59 5.63 -7.62 -9.51
N ARG A 60 6.28 -6.45 -9.48
CA ARG A 60 7.54 -6.21 -10.21
C ARG A 60 8.59 -5.59 -9.30
N LEU A 61 9.79 -6.16 -9.33
CA LEU A 61 10.94 -5.65 -8.57
C LEU A 61 11.38 -4.29 -9.11
N ASP A 62 12.02 -3.49 -8.25
CA ASP A 62 12.69 -2.23 -8.61
C ASP A 62 14.18 -2.51 -8.85
N PRO A 63 14.62 -2.74 -10.11
CA PRO A 63 16.00 -3.09 -10.42
C PRO A 63 16.94 -1.88 -10.43
N CYS A 64 16.40 -0.67 -10.27
CA CYS A 64 17.19 0.54 -10.31
C CYS A 64 18.14 0.63 -9.11
N ARG A 65 19.17 1.47 -9.23
CA ARG A 65 20.18 1.69 -8.19
C ARG A 65 20.38 3.18 -7.96
N SER A 66 19.32 3.83 -7.51
CA SER A 66 19.38 5.23 -7.08
C SER A 66 19.98 5.31 -5.68
N PHE A 67 21.02 6.13 -5.54
CA PHE A 67 21.62 6.42 -4.23
C PHE A 67 20.79 7.40 -3.39
N ALA A 68 19.83 8.10 -4.00
CA ALA A 68 19.05 9.16 -3.35
C ALA A 68 17.59 8.76 -3.06
N MET A 69 17.04 7.80 -3.81
CA MET A 69 15.68 7.33 -3.61
C MET A 69 15.70 6.06 -2.77
N GLY A 70 15.09 6.12 -1.58
CA GLY A 70 14.80 4.93 -0.79
C GLY A 70 13.29 4.68 -0.61
N LYS A 71 12.45 5.65 -0.96
CA LYS A 71 11.00 5.53 -0.97
C LYS A 71 10.36 6.39 -2.06
N THR A 72 9.12 6.08 -2.42
CA THR A 72 8.31 6.85 -3.37
C THR A 72 6.84 6.82 -2.97
N GLU A 73 6.09 7.82 -3.41
CA GLU A 73 4.63 7.89 -3.25
C GLU A 73 3.92 7.31 -4.47
N LEU A 74 2.90 6.50 -4.23
CA LEU A 74 1.99 5.98 -5.24
C LEU A 74 0.57 6.44 -4.90
N SER A 75 -0.06 7.15 -5.84
CA SER A 75 -1.42 7.67 -5.67
C SER A 75 -2.45 6.82 -6.40
N PHE A 76 -3.44 6.34 -5.65
CA PHE A 76 -4.56 5.57 -6.14
C PHE A 76 -5.88 6.29 -5.87
N THR A 77 -6.59 6.71 -6.92
CA THR A 77 -7.91 7.33 -6.78
C THR A 77 -8.92 6.39 -6.13
N TRP A 78 -9.92 6.90 -5.43
CA TRP A 78 -10.95 6.02 -4.89
C TRP A 78 -11.73 5.27 -5.99
N ALA A 79 -11.89 5.92 -7.15
CA ALA A 79 -12.52 5.35 -8.33
C ALA A 79 -11.72 4.17 -8.92
N GLU A 80 -10.39 4.28 -9.03
CA GLU A 80 -9.58 3.17 -9.57
C GLU A 80 -9.57 1.95 -8.63
N LEU A 81 -9.67 2.18 -7.32
CA LEU A 81 -9.81 1.11 -6.33
C LEU A 81 -11.24 0.51 -6.30
N GLY A 82 -12.19 1.15 -6.98
CA GLY A 82 -13.61 0.78 -6.90
C GLY A 82 -14.19 0.92 -5.49
N LEU A 83 -13.70 1.89 -4.72
CA LEU A 83 -14.07 2.19 -3.35
C LEU A 83 -14.82 3.52 -3.27
N ASP A 84 -15.73 3.62 -2.30
CA ASP A 84 -16.46 4.86 -2.01
C ASP A 84 -15.66 5.68 -0.98
N PRO A 85 -15.20 6.91 -1.30
CA PRO A 85 -14.43 7.75 -0.38
C PRO A 85 -15.17 8.08 0.91
N ARG A 86 -16.49 7.93 0.95
CA ARG A 86 -17.33 8.21 2.13
C ARG A 86 -17.47 7.01 3.07
N ARG A 87 -16.92 5.85 2.71
CA ARG A 87 -17.01 4.62 3.51
C ARG A 87 -15.62 4.22 4.02
N PRO A 88 -15.47 3.93 5.32
CA PRO A 88 -14.21 3.40 5.84
C PRO A 88 -13.80 2.11 5.13
N VAL A 89 -12.48 1.94 4.96
CA VAL A 89 -11.85 0.73 4.44
C VAL A 89 -10.74 0.31 5.41
N VAL A 90 -10.55 -1.00 5.56
CA VAL A 90 -9.46 -1.55 6.37
C VAL A 90 -8.28 -1.84 5.44
N LEU A 91 -7.16 -1.13 5.64
CA LEU A 91 -5.92 -1.41 4.94
C LEU A 91 -5.16 -2.51 5.68
N LEU A 92 -4.85 -3.60 4.98
CA LEU A 92 -4.23 -4.79 5.57
C LEU A 92 -2.70 -4.78 5.50
N ASN A 93 -2.12 -3.89 4.69
CA ASN A 93 -0.67 -3.81 4.54
C ASN A 93 0.01 -3.48 5.89
N PRO A 94 1.12 -4.16 6.23
CA PRO A 94 1.89 -3.82 7.40
C PRO A 94 2.55 -2.44 7.22
N LEU A 95 2.69 -1.71 8.33
CA LEU A 95 3.48 -0.49 8.37
C LEU A 95 4.92 -0.80 8.78
N ALA A 96 5.88 -0.23 8.06
CA ALA A 96 7.28 -0.23 8.42
C ALA A 96 7.73 1.17 8.83
N ALA A 97 8.64 1.25 9.80
CA ALA A 97 9.27 2.51 10.14
C ALA A 97 10.26 2.92 9.04
N TRP A 98 10.15 4.14 8.54
CA TRP A 98 11.16 4.73 7.68
C TRP A 98 12.35 5.20 8.52
N THR A 99 13.54 4.65 8.28
CA THR A 99 14.76 4.96 9.04
C THR A 99 15.80 5.74 8.23
N GLY A 100 15.52 6.04 6.96
CA GLY A 100 16.40 6.80 6.06
C GLY A 100 16.84 5.98 4.85
N PRO A 101 17.49 6.63 3.85
CA PRO A 101 17.99 5.94 2.67
C PRO A 101 19.07 4.91 3.03
N GLY A 102 18.96 3.68 2.51
CA GLY A 102 20.00 2.65 2.63
C GLY A 102 19.97 1.80 3.91
N SER A 103 18.86 1.81 4.66
CA SER A 103 18.62 0.93 5.81
C SER A 103 18.36 -0.52 5.42
#